data_AF-A0A1H1C1L5-F1
#
_entry.id   AF-A0A1H1C1L5-F1
#
_cell.length_a   1.000
_cell.length_b   1.000
_cell.length_c   1.000
_cell.angle_alpha   90.00
_cell.angle_beta   90.00
_cell.angle_gamma   90.00
#
_symmetry.space_group_name_H-M   'P 1'
#
loop_
_entity.id
_entity.type
_entity.pdbx_description
1 polymer ?
#
loop_
_entity_poly.entity_id
_entity_poly.type
_entity_poly.pdbx_seq_one_letter_code
_entity_poly.pdbx_strand_id
1 'polypeptide(L)' 'MGEYNSAEARANAEFALAGDSPRSRRLSAQLLVRLAHRRGEDPEQWVLDVAEGRLPA' A
#
# COMPACT_ATOMS: atom_id res chain seq x y z
N MET A 1 -11.57 -12.15 14.20
CA MET A 1 -10.92 -11.40 13.10
C MET A 1 -9.48 -11.22 13.52
N GLY A 2 -8.54 -11.92 12.89
CA GLY A 2 -7.12 -11.75 13.21
C GLY A 2 -6.70 -10.33 12.86
N GLU A 3 -5.95 -9.68 13.74
CA GLU A 3 -5.33 -8.39 13.47
C GLU A 3 -4.43 -8.56 12.25
N TYR A 4 -4.89 -8.08 11.08
CA TYR A 4 -4.07 -8.07 9.88
C TYR A 4 -2.90 -7.11 10.13
N ASN A 5 -1.69 -7.67 10.24
CA ASN A 5 -0.49 -6.88 10.47
C ASN A 5 0.04 -6.33 9.14
N SER A 6 -0.42 -5.15 8.76
CA SER A 6 -0.01 -4.49 7.50
C SER A 6 1.49 -4.25 7.38
N ALA A 7 2.22 -4.14 8.51
CA ALA A 7 3.68 -4.03 8.48
C ALA A 7 4.34 -5.35 8.07
N GLU A 8 3.83 -6.48 8.58
CA GLU A 8 4.29 -7.82 8.21
C GLU A 8 3.91 -8.17 6.76
N ALA A 9 2.70 -7.83 6.33
CA ALA A 9 2.26 -8.00 4.95
C ALA A 9 3.17 -7.24 3.97
N ARG A 10 3.51 -5.98 4.30
CA ARG A 10 4.49 -5.19 3.53
C ARG A 10 5.87 -5.85 3.50
N ALA A 11 6.35 -6.36 4.63
CA ALA A 11 7.69 -6.96 4.72
C ALA A 11 7.85 -8.21 3.83
N ASN A 12 6.73 -8.92 3.60
CA ASN A 12 6.69 -10.12 2.77
C ASN A 12 6.17 -9.86 1.34
N ALA A 13 5.92 -8.60 0.95
CA ALA A 13 5.38 -8.26 -0.35
C ALA A 13 6.40 -8.50 -1.47
N GLU A 14 5.92 -8.94 -2.64
CA GLU A 14 6.77 -9.20 -3.82
C GLU A 14 7.29 -7.92 -4.49
N PHE A 15 6.75 -6.75 -4.10
CA PHE A 15 7.15 -5.45 -4.62
C PHE A 15 7.24 -4.40 -3.51
N ALA A 16 7.91 -3.30 -3.85
CA ALA A 16 8.03 -2.13 -2.99
C ALA A 16 7.42 -0.89 -3.65
N LEU A 17 6.97 0.05 -2.82
CA LEU A 17 6.56 1.36 -3.29
C LEU A 17 7.79 2.20 -3.64
N ALA A 18 7.90 2.61 -4.91
CA ALA A 18 9.02 3.42 -5.39
C ALA A 18 8.90 4.90 -4.97
N GLY A 19 10.06 5.55 -4.78
CA GLY A 19 10.21 7.00 -4.62
C GLY A 19 11.16 7.42 -3.49
N ASP A 20 11.88 8.53 -3.70
CA ASP A 20 12.98 8.97 -2.79
C ASP A 20 12.50 9.68 -1.51
N SER A 21 11.19 9.88 -1.36
CA SER A 21 10.59 10.51 -0.18
C SER A 21 9.40 9.72 0.32
N PRO A 22 9.04 9.81 1.62
CA PRO A 22 7.80 9.22 2.13
C PRO A 22 6.57 9.69 1.34
N ARG A 23 6.56 10.97 0.91
CA ARG A 23 5.48 11.51 0.08
C ARG A 23 5.40 10.82 -1.28
N SER A 24 6.54 10.59 -1.94
CA SER A 24 6.59 9.91 -3.25
C SER A 24 6.11 8.46 -3.14
N ARG A 25 6.52 7.73 -2.09
CA ARG A 25 6.06 6.36 -1.84
C ARG A 25 4.57 6.30 -1.55
N ARG A 26 4.03 7.26 -0.80
CA ARG A 26 2.57 7.40 -0.58
C ARG A 26 1.81 7.67 -1.88
N LEU A 27 2.35 8.48 -2.79
CA LEU A 27 1.75 8.70 -4.11
C LEU A 27 1.73 7.41 -4.95
N SER A 28 2.82 6.64 -4.93
CA SER A 28 2.87 5.31 -5.56
C SER A 28 1.78 4.39 -5.01
N ALA A 29 1.56 4.37 -3.69
CA ALA A 29 0.49 3.59 -3.08
C ALA A 29 -0.90 4.02 -3.57
N GLN A 30 -1.16 5.33 -3.63
CA GLN A 30 -2.42 5.86 -4.14
C GLN A 30 -2.67 5.50 -5.61
N LEU A 31 -1.61 5.44 -6.43
CA LEU A 31 -1.72 4.99 -7.83
C LEU A 31 -2.11 3.51 -7.91
N LEU A 32 -1.50 2.65 -7.11
CA LEU A 32 -1.83 1.22 -7.07
C LEU A 32 -3.27 0.98 -6.58
N VAL A 33 -3.72 1.68 -5.55
CA VAL A 33 -5.12 1.61 -5.07
C VAL A 33 -6.10 2.00 -6.19
N ARG A 34 -5.82 3.10 -6.90
CA ARG A 34 -6.66 3.53 -8.03
C ARG A 34 -6.67 2.51 -9.17
N LEU A 35 -5.53 1.86 -9.43
CA LEU A 35 -5.43 0.83 -10.46
C LEU A 35 -6.27 -0.41 -10.10
N ALA A 36 -6.17 -0.89 -8.86
CA ALA A 36 -6.95 -2.02 -8.36
C ALA A 36 -8.46 -1.76 -8.52
N HIS A 37 -8.94 -0.60 -8.05
CA HIS A 37 -10.35 -0.23 -8.20
C HIS A 37 -10.81 -0.15 -9.66
N ARG A 38 -9.95 0.33 -10.58
CA ARG A 38 -10.27 0.37 -12.02
C ARG A 38 -10.40 -1.02 -12.63
N ARG A 39 -9.73 -2.03 -12.06
CA ARG A 39 -9.82 -3.43 -12.47
C ARG A 39 -10.96 -4.18 -11.78
N GLY A 40 -11.64 -3.56 -10.81
CA GLY A 40 -12.59 -4.25 -9.94
C GLY A 40 -11.90 -5.20 -8.95
N GLU A 41 -10.63 -4.95 -8.66
CA GLU A 41 -9.82 -5.70 -7.69
C GLU A 41 -9.75 -4.92 -6.36
N ASP A 42 -9.61 -5.65 -5.26
CA ASP A 42 -9.31 -5.05 -3.97
C ASP A 42 -7.79 -4.83 -3.84
N PRO A 43 -7.34 -3.62 -3.47
CA PRO A 43 -5.93 -3.37 -3.23
C PRO A 43 -5.42 -4.14 -2.01
N GLU A 44 -4.14 -4.50 -2.04
CA GLU A 44 -3.49 -5.07 -0.85
C GLU A 44 -3.61 -4.12 0.35
N GLN A 45 -3.98 -4.67 1.51
CA GLN A 45 -4.29 -3.89 2.70
C GLN A 45 -3.12 -2.99 3.13
N TRP A 46 -1.87 -3.46 3.02
CA TRP A 46 -0.70 -2.66 3.38
C TRP A 46 -0.49 -1.47 2.43
N VAL A 47 -0.85 -1.62 1.15
CA VAL A 47 -0.80 -0.53 0.16
C VAL A 47 -1.87 0.52 0.50
N LEU A 48 -3.07 0.07 0.87
CA LEU A 48 -4.15 0.95 1.32
C LEU A 48 -3.74 1.74 2.58
N ASP A 49 -3.13 1.08 3.55
CA ASP A 49 -2.69 1.72 4.79
C ASP A 49 -1.56 2.75 4.56
N VAL A 50 -0.64 2.51 3.62
CA VAL A 50 0.33 3.53 3.21
C VAL A 50 -0.35 4.70 2.50
N ALA A 51 -1.30 4.43 1.59
CA ALA A 51 -2.02 5.47 0.86
C ALA A 51 -2.81 6.40 1.80
N GLU A 52 -3.42 5.83 2.84
CA GLU A 52 -4.16 6.54 3.89
C GLU A 52 -3.25 7.18 4.95
N GLY A 53 -2.00 6.75 5.03
CA GLY A 53 -1.02 7.24 6.02
C GLY A 53 -1.17 6.58 7.40
N ARG A 54 -1.85 5.43 7.46
CA ARG A 54 -1.91 4.54 8.64
C ARG A 54 -0.63 3.72 8.80
N LEU A 55 0.06 3.44 7.70
CA LEU A 55 1.39 2.82 7.67
C LEU A 55 2.42 3.83 7.11
N PRO A 56 3.60 4.01 7.73
CA PRO A 56 4.64 4.89 7.19
C PRO A 56 5.08 4.38 5.82
N ALA A 57 5.23 5.29 4.85
CA ALA A 57 5.62 4.96 3.48
C ALA A 57 7.11 4.62 3.39
#